data_AF-A0A0E0C6V1-F1
#
_entry.id   AF-A0A0E0C6V1-F1
#
_cell.length_a   1.000
_cell.length_b   1.000
_cell.length_c   1.000
_cell.angle_alpha   90.00
_cell.angle_beta   90.00
_cell.angle_gamma   90.00
#
_symmetry.space_group_name_H-M   'P 1'
#
loop_
_entity.id
_entity.type
_entity.pdbx_description
1 polymer ?
#
loop_
_entity_poly.entity_id
_entity_poly.type
_entity_poly.pdbx_seq_one_letter_code
_entity_poly.pdbx_strand_id
1 'polypeptide(L)'
;MQFLVNYTAPGDQLPFYPTEARALLQRKNSDCHELLVHFDHLREMDKILAFHMCNNQNRLAPILSCVASQFLLNISLQDDVSEETREEKDALVEKVRLFSKDNVLVPAKLGSSLFQCCILHLIANHKMGVSWNGEFELTDWEISDDMVSLKKVHHGPLPDDSKVADLEKLVDLLAPFFLKKGSPLFFKQLKDDVTLTSRTLVSASDWEWFWDYLGSHVFYMPPVARLHLIKDLFVAIKTFKLTWVKPFSTVLLDFTEFGDWTIGPTSKTDGQESIYYKVFWHKVKPEDIDPKNPKYWPNYGDLLSFIRNLIEHLDEHKHEENITDIVDAELFASNSYQDFLPQFLQRVSSACLMQGKFKSSWDAFKGSAIRQLTMEVSLGITRELDDCCRPKLPCVVCSFGC
;
A
#
# COMPACT_ATOMS: atom_id res chain seq x y z
N MET A 1 -12.57 10.62 25.04
CA MET A 1 -13.51 10.44 23.92
C MET A 1 -14.97 10.67 24.34
N GLN A 2 -15.52 9.92 25.30
CA GLN A 2 -16.94 10.02 25.69
C GLN A 2 -17.41 11.44 26.06
N PHE A 3 -16.58 12.23 26.75
CA PHE A 3 -16.88 13.65 27.03
C PHE A 3 -17.11 14.49 25.77
N LEU A 4 -16.23 14.39 24.77
CA LEU A 4 -16.32 15.16 23.54
C LEU A 4 -17.55 14.76 22.71
N VAL A 5 -18.00 13.51 22.79
CA VAL A 5 -19.17 13.04 22.03
C VAL A 5 -20.48 13.46 22.71
N ASN A 6 -20.52 13.47 24.04
CA ASN A 6 -21.78 13.49 24.80
C ASN A 6 -22.06 14.79 25.56
N TYR A 7 -21.10 15.71 25.70
CA TYR A 7 -21.32 16.94 26.44
C TYR A 7 -22.35 17.84 25.72
N THR A 8 -23.39 18.25 26.43
CA THR A 8 -24.43 19.18 25.98
C THR A 8 -24.44 20.37 26.92
N ALA A 9 -24.22 21.58 26.41
CA ALA A 9 -24.21 22.78 27.24
C ALA A 9 -25.63 23.13 27.74
N PRO A 10 -25.77 23.82 28.89
CA PRO A 10 -27.08 24.21 29.41
C PRO A 10 -27.88 25.07 28.41
N GLY A 11 -29.00 24.53 27.93
CA GLY A 11 -29.87 25.19 26.95
C GLY A 11 -29.75 24.66 25.52
N ASP A 12 -28.75 23.83 25.23
CA ASP A 12 -28.57 23.21 23.91
C ASP A 12 -29.39 21.92 23.78
N GLN A 13 -29.88 21.65 22.56
CA GLN A 13 -30.58 20.41 22.21
C GLN A 13 -29.67 19.34 21.59
N LEU A 14 -28.45 19.70 21.20
CA LEU A 14 -27.49 18.84 20.54
C LEU A 14 -26.15 18.85 21.29
N PRO A 15 -25.32 17.79 21.17
CA PRO A 15 -23.98 17.80 21.75
C PRO A 15 -23.14 18.98 21.24
N PHE A 16 -22.47 19.65 22.16
CA PHE A 16 -21.75 20.90 21.93
C PHE A 16 -20.49 20.70 21.06
N TYR A 17 -19.58 19.80 21.46
CA TYR A 17 -18.30 19.63 20.77
C TYR A 17 -18.41 19.02 19.37
N PRO A 18 -19.38 18.12 19.06
CA PRO A 18 -19.62 17.71 17.67
C PRO A 18 -20.06 18.87 16.80
N THR A 19 -20.85 19.81 17.34
CA THR A 19 -21.30 21.01 16.62
C THR A 19 -20.12 21.96 16.37
N GLU A 20 -19.28 22.21 17.38
CA GLU A 20 -18.06 23.00 17.24
C GLU A 20 -17.05 22.37 16.29
N ALA A 21 -16.89 21.03 16.32
CA ALA A 21 -16.02 20.30 15.41
C ALA A 21 -16.46 20.45 13.95
N ARG A 22 -17.75 20.34 13.65
CA ARG A 22 -18.28 20.58 12.30
C ARG A 22 -18.04 22.01 11.84
N ALA A 23 -18.32 22.98 12.71
CA ALA A 23 -18.08 24.39 12.41
C ALA A 23 -16.59 24.69 12.18
N LEU A 24 -15.68 23.99 12.88
CA LEU A 24 -14.24 24.08 12.69
C LEU A 24 -13.81 23.51 11.33
N LEU A 25 -14.32 22.33 10.95
CA LEU A 25 -14.01 21.65 9.69
C LEU A 25 -14.51 22.42 8.45
N GLN A 26 -15.58 23.20 8.58
CA GLN A 26 -16.16 23.98 7.47
C GLN A 26 -15.44 25.32 7.19
N ARG A 27 -14.53 25.78 8.05
CA ARG A 27 -13.84 27.08 7.90
C ARG A 27 -12.65 26.97 6.93
N LYS A 28 -12.81 27.48 5.70
CA LYS A 28 -11.83 27.36 4.60
C LYS A 28 -10.54 28.20 4.71
N ASN A 29 -10.40 29.15 5.65
CA ASN A 29 -9.29 30.12 5.69
C ASN A 29 -8.89 30.53 7.12
N SER A 30 -8.61 29.59 8.00
CA SER A 30 -8.06 29.89 9.33
C SER A 30 -6.71 29.21 9.47
N ASP A 31 -5.65 29.99 9.66
CA ASP A 31 -4.29 29.48 9.95
C ASP A 31 -4.19 28.78 11.32
N CYS A 32 -5.32 28.59 12.01
CA CYS A 32 -5.45 28.00 13.32
C CYS A 32 -6.69 27.09 13.35
N HIS A 33 -6.47 25.77 13.36
CA HIS A 33 -7.51 24.75 13.52
C HIS A 33 -7.39 24.12 14.92
N GLU A 34 -7.67 24.91 15.95
CA GLU A 34 -7.66 24.46 17.35
C GLU A 34 -9.07 24.13 17.82
N LEU A 35 -9.30 22.89 18.24
CA LEU A 35 -10.51 22.51 18.96
C LEU A 35 -10.35 22.94 20.42
N LEU A 36 -11.05 24.01 20.81
CA LEU A 36 -11.01 24.52 22.18
C LEU A 36 -11.95 23.70 23.07
N VAL A 37 -11.37 23.05 24.06
CA VAL A 37 -12.10 22.24 25.05
C VAL A 37 -12.12 22.97 26.38
N HIS A 38 -13.30 23.43 26.80
CA HIS A 38 -13.44 24.22 28.02
C HIS A 38 -13.33 23.33 29.27
N PHE A 39 -12.46 23.76 30.20
CA PHE A 39 -12.28 23.07 31.48
C PHE A 39 -13.56 23.03 32.31
N ASP A 40 -14.36 24.09 32.28
CA ASP A 40 -15.63 24.15 33.02
C ASP A 40 -16.62 23.08 32.53
N HIS A 41 -16.70 22.85 31.21
CA HIS A 41 -17.54 21.79 30.63
C HIS A 41 -17.09 20.40 31.12
N LEU A 42 -15.78 20.17 31.17
CA LEU A 42 -15.21 18.92 31.65
C LEU A 42 -15.49 18.73 33.14
N ARG A 43 -15.31 19.78 33.95
CA ARG A 43 -15.57 19.77 35.40
C ARG A 43 -17.06 19.53 35.71
N GLU A 44 -17.96 20.05 34.89
CA GLU A 44 -19.40 19.84 35.05
C GLU A 44 -19.79 18.39 34.83
N MET A 45 -19.22 17.74 33.82
CA MET A 45 -19.58 16.38 33.44
C MET A 45 -18.81 15.31 34.22
N ASP A 46 -17.51 15.52 34.48
CA ASP A 46 -16.64 14.59 35.20
C ASP A 46 -15.56 15.35 36.00
N LYS A 47 -15.89 15.63 37.27
CA LYS A 47 -15.02 16.31 38.22
C LYS A 47 -13.71 15.56 38.48
N ILE A 48 -13.73 14.23 38.42
CA ILE A 48 -12.55 13.40 38.71
C ILE A 48 -11.59 13.48 37.52
N LEU A 49 -12.10 13.35 36.30
CA LEU A 49 -11.31 13.51 35.08
C LEU A 49 -10.73 14.93 34.97
N ALA A 50 -11.53 15.96 35.26
CA ALA A 50 -11.06 17.35 35.31
C ALA A 50 -9.91 17.54 36.29
N PHE A 51 -10.04 17.00 37.51
CA PHE A 51 -8.98 17.05 38.53
C PHE A 51 -7.71 16.32 38.09
N HIS A 52 -7.82 15.17 37.44
CA HIS A 52 -6.67 14.43 36.92
C HIS A 52 -5.98 15.16 35.76
N MET A 53 -6.75 15.82 34.89
CA MET A 53 -6.23 16.60 33.77
C MET A 53 -5.44 17.83 34.24
N CYS A 54 -5.92 18.55 35.25
CA CYS A 54 -5.17 19.66 35.86
C CYS A 54 -3.84 19.22 36.47
N ASN A 55 -3.83 18.09 37.19
CA ASN A 55 -2.64 17.65 37.92
C ASN A 55 -1.59 16.95 37.04
N ASN A 56 -1.94 16.53 35.82
CA ASN A 56 -1.05 15.76 34.94
C ASN A 56 -0.97 16.31 33.51
N GLN A 57 -1.31 17.58 33.29
CA GLN A 57 -1.44 18.23 31.99
C GLN A 57 -0.28 17.93 31.02
N ASN A 58 0.97 18.11 31.47
CA ASN A 58 2.15 17.89 30.63
C ASN A 58 2.34 16.42 30.19
N ARG A 59 1.89 15.46 31.01
CA ARG A 59 1.97 14.02 30.68
C ARG A 59 0.82 13.56 29.79
N LEU A 60 -0.33 14.23 29.90
CA LEU A 60 -1.53 13.89 29.17
C LEU A 60 -1.66 14.62 27.83
N ALA A 61 -0.90 15.70 27.59
CA ALA A 61 -0.98 16.49 26.37
C ALA A 61 -0.88 15.67 25.06
N PRO A 62 0.04 14.69 24.90
CA PRO A 62 0.09 13.87 23.70
C PRO A 62 -1.15 12.98 23.53
N ILE A 63 -1.64 12.41 24.64
CA ILE A 63 -2.83 11.55 24.67
C ILE A 63 -4.08 12.35 24.31
N LEU A 64 -4.19 13.57 24.84
CA LEU A 64 -5.31 14.48 24.59
C LEU A 64 -5.33 14.94 23.13
N SER A 65 -4.16 15.20 22.55
CA SER A 65 -4.02 15.50 21.12
C SER A 65 -4.49 14.33 20.26
N CYS A 66 -4.10 13.09 20.59
CA CYS A 66 -4.53 11.89 19.89
C CYS A 66 -6.06 11.70 19.97
N VAL A 67 -6.65 11.86 21.16
CA VAL A 67 -8.10 11.78 21.35
C VAL A 67 -8.86 12.86 20.58
N ALA A 68 -8.32 14.08 20.51
CA ALA A 68 -8.91 15.17 19.73
C ALA A 68 -8.86 14.90 18.21
N SER A 69 -7.73 14.39 17.70
CA SER A 69 -7.59 14.00 16.30
C SER A 69 -8.55 12.88 15.91
N GLN A 70 -8.66 11.84 16.74
CA GLN A 70 -9.61 10.74 16.52
C GLN A 70 -11.06 11.23 16.55
N PHE A 71 -11.38 12.17 17.45
CA PHE A 71 -12.70 12.76 17.56
C PHE A 71 -13.08 13.54 16.29
N LEU A 72 -12.19 14.41 15.80
CA LEU A 72 -12.42 15.18 14.58
C LEU A 72 -12.54 14.29 13.34
N LEU A 73 -11.73 13.23 13.25
CA LEU A 73 -11.84 12.24 12.18
C LEU A 73 -13.22 11.57 12.19
N ASN A 74 -13.70 11.15 13.37
CA ASN A 74 -15.01 10.52 13.51
C ASN A 74 -16.16 11.46 13.14
N ILE A 75 -16.06 12.76 13.46
CA ILE A 75 -17.06 13.76 13.05
C ILE A 75 -17.03 14.00 11.54
N SER A 76 -15.83 14.10 10.93
CA SER A 76 -15.68 14.22 9.48
C SER A 76 -16.34 13.05 8.74
N LEU A 77 -16.15 11.83 9.23
CA LEU A 77 -16.72 10.60 8.65
C LEU A 77 -18.25 10.50 8.81
N GLN A 78 -18.85 11.24 9.74
CA GLN A 78 -20.30 11.22 9.99
C GLN A 78 -21.09 12.20 9.11
N ASP A 79 -20.45 13.27 8.61
CA ASP A 79 -21.10 14.28 7.78
C ASP A 79 -21.11 13.92 6.28
N ASP A 80 -20.49 12.80 5.88
CA ASP A 80 -20.39 12.29 4.50
C ASP A 80 -21.71 11.73 3.89
N VAL A 81 -22.88 12.12 4.42
CA VAL A 81 -24.20 11.75 3.86
C VAL A 81 -24.76 12.85 2.93
N SER A 82 -24.07 13.98 2.72
CA SER A 82 -24.46 14.96 1.68
C SER A 82 -23.57 14.90 0.43
N GLU A 83 -24.22 14.63 -0.70
CA GLU A 83 -23.72 14.04 -1.96
C GLU A 83 -22.80 14.89 -2.87
N GLU A 84 -22.25 16.06 -2.48
CA GLU A 84 -21.76 17.03 -3.49
C GLU A 84 -20.30 17.53 -3.42
N THR A 85 -19.38 16.86 -2.71
CA THR A 85 -17.93 17.12 -2.85
C THR A 85 -17.12 15.86 -3.12
N ARG A 86 -17.36 15.27 -4.29
CA ARG A 86 -16.80 14.00 -4.77
C ARG A 86 -15.39 14.13 -5.36
N GLU A 87 -14.46 14.76 -4.64
CA GLU A 87 -13.00 14.71 -4.90
C GLU A 87 -12.18 14.52 -3.62
N GLU A 88 -12.73 13.85 -2.61
CA GLU A 88 -11.92 13.40 -1.48
C GLU A 88 -11.03 12.23 -1.91
N LYS A 89 -9.72 12.50 -1.86
CA LYS A 89 -8.65 11.51 -1.90
C LYS A 89 -8.99 10.43 -0.87
N ASP A 90 -9.26 9.23 -1.35
CA ASP A 90 -9.37 8.07 -0.47
C ASP A 90 -7.99 7.91 0.17
N ALA A 91 -7.88 8.11 1.48
CA ALA A 91 -6.57 8.22 2.13
C ALA A 91 -5.71 6.95 1.96
N LEU A 92 -6.33 5.83 1.59
CA LEU A 92 -5.70 4.51 1.43
C LEU A 92 -5.57 4.07 -0.04
N VAL A 93 -6.30 4.70 -0.97
CA VAL A 93 -6.28 4.37 -2.41
C VAL A 93 -6.18 5.62 -3.27
N GLU A 94 -5.18 5.65 -4.11
CA GLU A 94 -4.98 6.72 -5.08
C GLU A 94 -5.47 6.30 -6.46
N LYS A 95 -6.13 7.21 -7.17
CA LYS A 95 -6.52 7.04 -8.57
C LYS A 95 -5.54 7.81 -9.44
N VAL A 96 -4.72 7.08 -10.20
CA VAL A 96 -3.75 7.67 -11.12
C VAL A 96 -4.30 7.58 -12.54
N ARG A 97 -4.33 8.72 -13.22
CA ARG A 97 -4.75 8.77 -14.63
C ARG A 97 -3.55 8.45 -15.51
N LEU A 98 -3.63 7.35 -16.23
CA LEU A 98 -2.62 6.97 -17.20
C LEU A 98 -2.77 7.78 -18.48
N PHE A 99 -1.68 7.83 -19.23
CA PHE A 99 -1.59 8.48 -20.53
C PHE A 99 -2.50 7.82 -21.59
N SER A 100 -3.00 6.59 -21.37
CA SER A 100 -3.99 5.94 -22.22
C SER A 100 -5.41 6.46 -21.98
N LYS A 101 -5.58 7.44 -21.08
CA LYS A 101 -6.85 7.93 -20.51
C LYS A 101 -7.55 6.91 -19.60
N ASP A 102 -6.97 5.73 -19.41
CA ASP A 102 -7.37 4.79 -18.39
C ASP A 102 -7.01 5.32 -17.01
N ASN A 103 -7.72 4.85 -15.99
CA ASN A 103 -7.37 5.12 -14.61
C ASN A 103 -6.93 3.82 -13.96
N VAL A 104 -5.79 3.86 -13.28
CA VAL A 104 -5.33 2.78 -12.42
C VAL A 104 -5.55 3.17 -10.96
N LEU A 105 -6.02 2.23 -10.17
CA LEU A 105 -6.09 2.38 -8.72
C LEU A 105 -4.81 1.80 -8.13
N VAL A 106 -4.16 2.54 -7.25
CA VAL A 106 -2.96 2.08 -6.53
C VAL A 106 -3.15 2.33 -5.04
N PRO A 107 -2.54 1.52 -4.15
CA PRO A 107 -2.57 1.86 -2.74
C PRO A 107 -1.80 3.17 -2.51
N ALA A 108 -2.44 4.11 -1.81
CA ALA A 108 -1.78 5.33 -1.39
C ALA A 108 -0.68 5.02 -0.37
N LYS A 109 0.28 5.93 -0.17
CA LYS A 109 1.39 5.77 0.79
C LYS A 109 0.90 5.25 2.16
N LEU A 110 -0.12 5.89 2.73
CA LEU A 110 -0.70 5.49 4.01
C LEU A 110 -1.34 4.09 3.94
N GLY A 111 -2.07 3.78 2.87
CA GLY A 111 -2.68 2.47 2.66
C GLY A 111 -1.64 1.34 2.57
N SER A 112 -0.57 1.56 1.80
CA SER A 112 0.56 0.65 1.70
C SER A 112 1.22 0.42 3.06
N SER A 113 1.56 1.49 3.78
CA SER A 113 2.20 1.39 5.08
C SER A 113 1.32 0.72 6.13
N LEU A 114 0.03 1.08 6.22
CA LEU A 114 -0.91 0.48 7.16
C LEU A 114 -1.00 -1.03 6.97
N PHE A 115 -1.28 -1.47 5.74
CA PHE A 115 -1.44 -2.89 5.44
C PHE A 115 -0.14 -3.65 5.70
N GLN A 116 1.00 -3.10 5.24
CA GLN A 116 2.30 -3.73 5.45
C GLN A 116 2.64 -3.85 6.92
N CYS A 117 2.42 -2.81 7.73
CA CYS A 117 2.68 -2.84 9.17
C CYS A 117 1.82 -3.88 9.89
N CYS A 118 0.53 -4.01 9.54
CA CYS A 118 -0.33 -5.07 10.09
C CYS A 118 0.20 -6.47 9.74
N ILE A 119 0.56 -6.70 8.49
CA ILE A 119 1.12 -7.99 8.03
C ILE A 119 2.45 -8.30 8.73
N LEU A 120 3.35 -7.33 8.82
CA LEU A 120 4.64 -7.49 9.51
C LEU A 120 4.45 -7.78 11.00
N HIS A 121 3.43 -7.18 11.64
CA HIS A 121 3.08 -7.47 13.02
C HIS A 121 2.65 -8.93 13.19
N LEU A 122 1.76 -9.44 12.33
CA LEU A 122 1.35 -10.85 12.36
C LEU A 122 2.54 -11.79 12.11
N ILE A 123 3.35 -11.52 11.08
CA ILE A 123 4.55 -12.32 10.77
C ILE A 123 5.51 -12.39 11.96
N ALA A 124 5.79 -11.27 12.62
CA ALA A 124 6.69 -11.23 13.77
C ALA A 124 6.17 -12.09 14.93
N ASN A 125 4.88 -12.02 15.21
CA ASN A 125 4.24 -12.81 16.27
C ASN A 125 4.13 -14.30 15.93
N HIS A 126 3.79 -14.65 14.68
CA HIS A 126 3.79 -16.03 14.22
C HIS A 126 5.18 -16.68 14.31
N LYS A 127 6.25 -15.91 14.01
CA LYS A 127 7.64 -16.36 14.21
C LYS A 127 8.01 -16.57 15.69
N MET A 128 7.32 -15.91 16.61
CA MET A 128 7.46 -16.11 18.06
C MET A 128 6.59 -17.24 18.61
N GLY A 129 5.78 -17.89 17.77
CA GLY A 129 4.95 -19.00 18.19
C GLY A 129 3.59 -18.61 18.77
N VAL A 130 3.10 -17.40 18.50
CA VAL A 130 1.79 -16.92 18.99
C VAL A 130 0.84 -16.56 17.84
N SER A 131 -0.47 -16.64 18.08
CA SER A 131 -1.52 -16.32 17.09
C SER A 131 -2.83 -15.94 17.78
N TRP A 132 -3.73 -15.33 17.03
CA TRP A 132 -5.09 -15.01 17.47
C TRP A 132 -6.15 -15.91 16.84
N ASN A 133 -5.76 -16.87 15.98
CA ASN A 133 -6.66 -17.78 15.28
C ASN A 133 -7.83 -17.08 14.55
N GLY A 134 -7.58 -15.88 14.01
CA GLY A 134 -8.60 -15.03 13.39
C GLY A 134 -9.55 -14.33 14.36
N GLU A 135 -9.34 -14.49 15.67
CA GLU A 135 -10.17 -13.91 16.72
C GLU A 135 -9.70 -12.50 17.09
N PHE A 136 -9.74 -11.56 16.14
CA PHE A 136 -9.50 -10.14 16.39
C PHE A 136 -10.34 -9.24 15.48
N GLU A 137 -10.57 -8.00 15.89
CA GLU A 137 -11.32 -6.98 15.16
C GLU A 137 -10.46 -5.74 14.95
N LEU A 138 -10.92 -4.79 14.13
CA LEU A 138 -10.20 -3.52 13.89
C LEU A 138 -9.96 -2.73 15.19
N THR A 139 -10.88 -2.83 16.16
CA THR A 139 -10.80 -2.16 17.46
C THR A 139 -9.70 -2.72 18.37
N ASP A 140 -9.19 -3.91 18.08
CA ASP A 140 -8.09 -4.53 18.81
C ASP A 140 -6.71 -3.99 18.37
N TRP A 141 -6.65 -3.30 17.24
CA TRP A 141 -5.43 -2.71 16.69
C TRP A 141 -5.21 -1.30 17.25
N GLU A 142 -4.04 -1.07 17.83
CA GLU A 142 -3.55 0.25 18.18
C GLU A 142 -2.56 0.72 17.10
N ILE A 143 -2.83 1.89 16.53
CA ILE A 143 -1.98 2.56 15.56
C ILE A 143 -1.37 3.79 16.25
N SER A 144 -0.06 3.87 16.22
CA SER A 144 0.75 5.01 16.67
C SER A 144 1.68 5.46 15.56
N ASP A 145 2.27 6.66 15.67
CA ASP A 145 3.03 7.33 14.60
C ASP A 145 4.09 6.43 13.93
N ASP A 146 4.68 5.48 14.67
CA ASP A 146 5.69 4.58 14.13
C ASP A 146 5.31 3.09 14.18
N MET A 147 4.21 2.72 14.85
CA MET A 147 3.92 1.31 15.16
C MET A 147 2.45 0.96 15.05
N VAL A 148 2.20 -0.21 14.47
CA VAL A 148 0.92 -0.92 14.52
C VAL A 148 1.07 -2.10 15.47
N SER A 149 0.15 -2.24 16.43
CA SER A 149 0.16 -3.36 17.36
C SER A 149 -1.23 -3.90 17.63
N LEU A 150 -1.36 -5.23 17.61
CA LEU A 150 -2.57 -5.92 18.02
C LEU A 150 -2.52 -6.10 19.54
N LYS A 151 -3.39 -5.39 20.29
CA LYS A 151 -3.39 -5.40 21.76
C LYS A 151 -4.17 -6.53 22.40
N LYS A 152 -4.97 -7.24 21.60
CA LYS A 152 -5.70 -8.39 22.07
C LYS A 152 -4.75 -9.47 22.57
N VAL A 153 -5.13 -10.11 23.66
CA VAL A 153 -4.39 -11.24 24.21
C VAL A 153 -4.36 -12.35 23.17
N HIS A 154 -3.17 -12.77 22.77
CA HIS A 154 -2.97 -13.86 21.83
C HIS A 154 -3.20 -15.22 22.52
N HIS A 155 -3.54 -16.23 21.74
CA HIS A 155 -3.63 -17.62 22.19
C HIS A 155 -2.30 -18.35 21.96
N GLY A 156 -2.02 -19.36 22.79
CA GLY A 156 -0.88 -20.26 22.63
C GLY A 156 -1.14 -21.63 23.26
N PRO A 157 -0.61 -22.73 22.68
CA PRO A 157 0.22 -22.81 21.46
C PRO A 157 -0.60 -22.80 20.15
N LEU A 158 0.06 -22.42 19.03
CA LEU A 158 -0.48 -22.37 17.66
C LEU A 158 -0.97 -23.75 17.16
N PRO A 159 -2.26 -23.92 16.84
CA PRO A 159 -2.68 -24.86 15.80
C PRO A 159 -2.04 -24.51 14.44
N ASP A 160 -1.75 -25.50 13.60
CA ASP A 160 -1.09 -25.31 12.30
C ASP A 160 -1.87 -24.33 11.38
N ASP A 161 -3.21 -24.37 11.42
CA ASP A 161 -4.08 -23.55 10.59
C ASP A 161 -4.26 -22.11 11.10
N SER A 162 -3.84 -21.80 12.34
CA SER A 162 -4.12 -20.50 12.95
C SER A 162 -3.36 -19.34 12.30
N LYS A 163 -2.22 -19.63 11.67
CA LYS A 163 -1.48 -18.64 10.86
C LYS A 163 -2.31 -18.17 9.66
N VAL A 164 -2.91 -19.12 8.95
CA VAL A 164 -3.77 -18.85 7.80
C VAL A 164 -4.98 -18.05 8.25
N ALA A 165 -5.66 -18.48 9.32
CA ALA A 165 -6.83 -17.80 9.86
C ALA A 165 -6.55 -16.33 10.21
N ASP A 166 -5.40 -16.02 10.83
CA ASP A 166 -5.00 -14.65 11.14
C ASP A 166 -4.78 -13.80 9.88
N LEU A 167 -4.09 -14.34 8.86
CA LEU A 167 -3.84 -13.60 7.62
C LEU A 167 -5.13 -13.32 6.86
N GLU A 168 -6.01 -14.33 6.74
CA GLU A 168 -7.31 -14.20 6.07
C GLU A 168 -8.18 -13.17 6.79
N LYS A 169 -8.22 -13.23 8.13
CA LYS A 169 -8.93 -12.25 8.94
C LYS A 169 -8.43 -10.83 8.69
N LEU A 170 -7.11 -10.63 8.59
CA LEU A 170 -6.55 -9.30 8.32
C LEU A 170 -6.99 -8.77 6.95
N VAL A 171 -6.94 -9.61 5.91
CA VAL A 171 -7.42 -9.23 4.57
C VAL A 171 -8.91 -8.87 4.61
N ASP A 172 -9.74 -9.68 5.28
CA ASP A 172 -11.17 -9.43 5.39
C ASP A 172 -11.50 -8.12 6.12
N LEU A 173 -10.74 -7.78 7.17
CA LEU A 173 -10.91 -6.52 7.91
C LEU A 173 -10.47 -5.30 7.09
N LEU A 174 -9.39 -5.41 6.30
CA LEU A 174 -8.84 -4.27 5.55
C LEU A 174 -9.44 -4.10 4.15
N ALA A 175 -9.86 -5.17 3.48
CA ALA A 175 -10.36 -5.14 2.11
C ALA A 175 -11.47 -4.09 1.83
N PRO A 176 -12.45 -3.86 2.73
CA PRO A 176 -13.49 -2.85 2.51
C PRO A 176 -12.94 -1.44 2.26
N PHE A 177 -11.78 -1.12 2.84
CA PHE A 177 -11.13 0.18 2.69
C PHE A 177 -10.38 0.34 1.36
N PHE A 178 -10.02 -0.76 0.71
CA PHE A 178 -9.30 -0.72 -0.57
C PHE A 178 -10.23 -0.94 -1.76
N LEU A 179 -11.31 -1.70 -1.60
CA LEU A 179 -12.18 -2.15 -2.69
C LEU A 179 -13.34 -1.20 -3.02
N LYS A 180 -13.58 -0.16 -2.22
CA LYS A 180 -14.74 0.75 -2.36
C LYS A 180 -14.88 1.36 -3.77
N LYS A 181 -13.76 1.66 -4.43
CA LYS A 181 -13.70 2.28 -5.77
C LYS A 181 -13.30 1.31 -6.88
N GLY A 182 -13.08 0.03 -6.55
CA GLY A 182 -12.44 -0.98 -7.40
C GLY A 182 -11.18 -1.53 -6.74
N SER A 183 -10.62 -2.61 -7.30
CA SER A 183 -9.42 -3.24 -6.76
C SER A 183 -8.17 -2.43 -7.14
N PRO A 184 -7.34 -2.01 -6.16
CA PRO A 184 -6.03 -1.45 -6.47
C PRO A 184 -5.12 -2.51 -7.08
N LEU A 185 -4.13 -2.02 -7.83
CA LEU A 185 -3.10 -2.81 -8.48
C LEU A 185 -2.46 -3.77 -7.49
N PHE A 186 -2.33 -5.05 -7.88
CA PHE A 186 -1.80 -6.16 -7.08
C PHE A 186 -2.61 -6.57 -5.84
N PHE A 187 -3.71 -5.90 -5.48
CA PHE A 187 -4.50 -6.28 -4.30
C PHE A 187 -5.11 -7.68 -4.43
N LYS A 188 -5.62 -8.01 -5.62
CA LYS A 188 -6.14 -9.34 -5.93
C LYS A 188 -5.10 -10.43 -5.66
N GLN A 189 -3.89 -10.26 -6.19
CA GLN A 189 -2.81 -11.25 -5.99
C GLN A 189 -2.35 -11.30 -4.53
N LEU A 190 -2.31 -10.17 -3.81
CA LEU A 190 -2.04 -10.18 -2.36
C LEU A 190 -3.08 -11.03 -1.61
N LYS A 191 -4.36 -10.87 -1.94
CA LYS A 191 -5.46 -11.66 -1.36
C LYS A 191 -5.31 -13.14 -1.72
N ASP A 192 -5.01 -13.47 -2.97
CA ASP A 192 -4.82 -14.85 -3.42
C ASP A 192 -3.59 -15.48 -2.73
N ASP A 193 -2.51 -14.72 -2.49
CA ASP A 193 -1.35 -15.21 -1.74
C ASP A 193 -1.69 -15.49 -0.26
N VAL A 194 -2.47 -14.60 0.36
CA VAL A 194 -2.92 -14.79 1.74
C VAL A 194 -3.91 -15.94 1.89
N THR A 195 -4.82 -16.14 0.93
CA THR A 195 -5.95 -17.08 1.07
C THR A 195 -5.73 -18.44 0.38
N LEU A 196 -4.97 -18.49 -0.71
CA LEU A 196 -4.72 -19.70 -1.49
C LEU A 196 -3.31 -20.21 -1.26
N THR A 197 -2.29 -19.37 -1.48
CA THR A 197 -0.89 -19.79 -1.34
C THR A 197 -0.59 -20.24 0.09
N SER A 198 -1.00 -19.46 1.10
CA SER A 198 -0.72 -19.78 2.51
C SER A 198 -1.23 -21.17 2.94
N ARG A 199 -2.39 -21.61 2.40
CA ARG A 199 -3.00 -22.91 2.67
C ARG A 199 -2.23 -24.10 2.08
N THR A 200 -1.30 -23.84 1.16
CA THR A 200 -0.44 -24.87 0.55
C THR A 200 0.86 -25.08 1.31
N LEU A 201 1.18 -24.24 2.30
CA LEU A 201 2.44 -24.27 3.04
C LEU A 201 2.38 -25.31 4.16
N VAL A 202 3.30 -26.28 4.12
CA VAL A 202 3.29 -27.43 5.04
C VAL A 202 4.48 -27.40 5.99
N SER A 203 5.65 -26.94 5.53
CA SER A 203 6.89 -26.98 6.30
C SER A 203 7.31 -25.62 6.86
N ALA A 204 8.14 -25.62 7.90
CA ALA A 204 8.73 -24.38 8.43
C ALA A 204 9.53 -23.62 7.37
N SER A 205 10.25 -24.32 6.47
CA SER A 205 10.96 -23.71 5.35
C SER A 205 10.02 -23.06 4.34
N ASP A 206 8.81 -23.61 4.13
CA ASP A 206 7.81 -23.00 3.25
C ASP A 206 7.35 -21.66 3.82
N TRP A 207 7.10 -21.63 5.13
CA TRP A 207 6.73 -20.40 5.81
C TRP A 207 7.87 -19.37 5.83
N GLU A 208 9.15 -19.78 5.94
CA GLU A 208 10.28 -18.84 5.98
C GLU A 208 10.39 -17.98 4.71
N TRP A 209 10.37 -18.61 3.53
CA TRP A 209 10.44 -17.84 2.28
C TRP A 209 9.15 -17.05 2.06
N PHE A 210 8.00 -17.61 2.44
CA PHE A 210 6.72 -16.96 2.28
C PHE A 210 6.61 -15.71 3.15
N TRP A 211 7.16 -15.72 4.37
CA TRP A 211 7.26 -14.53 5.22
C TRP A 211 8.12 -13.42 4.64
N ASP A 212 9.26 -13.77 4.03
CA ASP A 212 10.11 -12.77 3.38
C ASP A 212 9.43 -12.16 2.16
N TYR A 213 8.76 -12.99 1.35
CA TYR A 213 7.96 -12.58 0.20
C TYR A 213 6.77 -11.70 0.60
N LEU A 214 5.89 -12.21 1.48
CA LEU A 214 4.65 -11.56 1.88
C LEU A 214 4.91 -10.23 2.58
N GLY A 215 5.93 -10.15 3.45
CA GLY A 215 6.30 -8.89 4.13
C GLY A 215 6.78 -7.80 3.18
N SER A 216 7.14 -8.15 1.94
CA SER A 216 7.67 -7.25 0.92
C SER A 216 6.88 -7.34 -0.39
N HIS A 217 5.60 -7.73 -0.32
CA HIS A 217 4.74 -7.89 -1.48
C HIS A 217 4.65 -6.59 -2.32
N VAL A 218 4.58 -6.74 -3.65
CA VAL A 218 4.61 -5.61 -4.61
C VAL A 218 3.47 -4.60 -4.44
N PHE A 219 2.37 -5.03 -3.82
CA PHE A 219 1.25 -4.17 -3.45
C PHE A 219 1.70 -3.00 -2.57
N TYR A 220 2.58 -3.23 -1.59
CA TYR A 220 3.03 -2.17 -0.67
C TYR A 220 4.08 -1.22 -1.28
N MET A 221 4.62 -1.58 -2.44
CA MET A 221 5.86 -1.02 -2.94
C MET A 221 5.59 0.11 -3.92
N PRO A 222 6.32 1.23 -3.84
CA PRO A 222 6.13 2.33 -4.77
C PRO A 222 6.54 1.92 -6.21
N PRO A 223 5.95 2.54 -7.25
CA PRO A 223 6.28 2.28 -8.66
C PRO A 223 7.78 2.26 -8.97
N VAL A 224 8.52 3.25 -8.44
CA VAL A 224 9.97 3.38 -8.64
C VAL A 224 10.74 2.16 -8.09
N ALA A 225 10.30 1.57 -6.98
CA ALA A 225 10.94 0.38 -6.43
C ALA A 225 10.69 -0.84 -7.32
N ARG A 226 9.47 -1.00 -7.85
CA ARG A 226 9.13 -2.07 -8.79
C ARG A 226 9.89 -1.93 -10.10
N LEU A 227 10.04 -0.70 -10.62
CA LEU A 227 10.85 -0.40 -11.78
C LEU A 227 12.30 -0.88 -11.62
N HIS A 228 12.96 -0.49 -10.53
CA HIS A 228 14.33 -0.92 -10.27
C HIS A 228 14.42 -2.43 -10.12
N LEU A 229 13.48 -3.06 -9.41
CA LEU A 229 13.41 -4.50 -9.29
C LEU A 229 13.31 -5.18 -10.66
N ILE A 230 12.40 -4.76 -11.54
CA ILE A 230 12.24 -5.32 -12.90
C ILE A 230 13.55 -5.23 -13.70
N LYS A 231 14.22 -4.06 -13.66
CA LYS A 231 15.49 -3.84 -14.36
C LYS A 231 16.59 -4.76 -13.82
N ASP A 232 16.72 -4.84 -12.51
CA ASP A 232 17.74 -5.65 -11.88
C ASP A 232 17.50 -7.15 -12.06
N LEU A 233 16.24 -7.61 -11.96
CA LEU A 233 15.85 -8.99 -12.25
C LEU A 233 16.20 -9.36 -13.70
N PHE A 234 15.97 -8.46 -14.65
CA PHE A 234 16.35 -8.68 -16.04
C PHE A 234 17.87 -8.86 -16.19
N VAL A 235 18.69 -8.02 -15.54
CA VAL A 235 20.15 -8.14 -15.54
C VAL A 235 20.60 -9.45 -14.88
N ALA A 236 19.98 -9.82 -13.77
CA ALA A 236 20.25 -11.07 -13.08
C ALA A 236 19.96 -12.28 -13.99
N ILE A 237 18.79 -12.31 -14.65
CA ILE A 237 18.41 -13.37 -15.59
C ILE A 237 19.35 -13.45 -16.78
N LYS A 238 19.73 -12.32 -17.38
CA LYS A 238 20.70 -12.31 -18.50
C LYS A 238 22.04 -12.90 -18.08
N THR A 239 22.48 -12.62 -16.86
CA THR A 239 23.69 -13.18 -16.28
C THR A 239 23.52 -14.68 -15.98
N PHE A 240 22.35 -15.12 -15.51
CA PHE A 240 22.03 -16.52 -15.19
C PHE A 240 21.78 -17.41 -16.42
N LYS A 241 21.29 -16.87 -17.55
CA LYS A 241 21.20 -17.61 -18.83
C LYS A 241 22.58 -18.18 -19.26
N LEU A 242 23.68 -17.69 -18.68
CA LEU A 242 25.04 -18.21 -18.91
C LEU A 242 25.40 -19.42 -18.02
N THR A 243 24.64 -19.73 -16.96
CA THR A 243 25.01 -20.75 -15.95
C THR A 243 23.92 -21.80 -15.62
N TRP A 244 22.72 -21.74 -16.23
CA TRP A 244 21.63 -22.74 -16.20
C TRP A 244 21.51 -23.62 -14.92
N VAL A 245 21.36 -23.00 -13.76
CA VAL A 245 21.16 -23.72 -12.49
C VAL A 245 19.69 -24.12 -12.34
N LYS A 246 19.42 -25.43 -12.27
CA LYS A 246 18.10 -26.03 -11.97
C LYS A 246 17.84 -25.91 -10.46
N PRO A 247 17.29 -24.77 -9.99
CA PRO A 247 15.83 -24.62 -10.07
C PRO A 247 15.36 -23.33 -10.76
N PHE A 248 16.25 -22.35 -10.96
CA PHE A 248 15.90 -21.06 -11.57
C PHE A 248 15.46 -21.19 -13.02
N SER A 249 16.17 -22.02 -13.80
CA SER A 249 15.79 -22.25 -15.20
C SER A 249 14.38 -22.82 -15.34
N THR A 250 13.92 -23.59 -14.36
CA THR A 250 12.57 -24.14 -14.35
C THR A 250 11.53 -23.04 -14.20
N VAL A 251 11.74 -22.10 -13.28
CA VAL A 251 10.83 -20.94 -13.10
C VAL A 251 10.80 -20.08 -14.36
N LEU A 252 11.97 -19.78 -14.93
CA LEU A 252 12.08 -18.89 -16.10
C LEU A 252 11.44 -19.47 -17.36
N LEU A 253 11.50 -20.80 -17.52
CA LEU A 253 10.97 -21.53 -18.68
C LEU A 253 9.57 -22.11 -18.44
N ASP A 254 8.91 -21.76 -17.34
CA ASP A 254 7.55 -22.24 -17.11
C ASP A 254 6.53 -21.49 -17.99
N PHE A 255 5.58 -22.24 -18.54
CA PHE A 255 4.55 -21.82 -19.49
C PHE A 255 3.13 -21.94 -18.92
N THR A 256 2.96 -22.45 -17.69
CA THR A 256 1.69 -23.04 -17.24
C THR A 256 0.63 -22.06 -16.73
N GLU A 257 1.00 -20.90 -16.20
CA GLU A 257 0.03 -20.00 -15.51
C GLU A 257 -0.46 -18.81 -16.34
N PHE A 258 0.38 -18.23 -17.21
CA PHE A 258 0.04 -17.03 -17.99
C PHE A 258 -0.54 -17.31 -19.37
N GLY A 259 -0.63 -18.59 -19.76
CA GLY A 259 -0.89 -18.97 -21.15
C GLY A 259 0.14 -18.37 -22.11
N ASP A 260 -0.20 -18.31 -23.39
CA ASP A 260 0.65 -17.66 -24.37
C ASP A 260 0.44 -16.13 -24.33
N TRP A 261 1.17 -15.47 -23.44
CA TRP A 261 1.15 -14.02 -23.28
C TRP A 261 1.57 -13.26 -24.54
N THR A 262 2.21 -13.92 -25.51
CA THR A 262 2.70 -13.28 -26.74
C THR A 262 1.57 -12.98 -27.73
N ILE A 263 0.42 -13.65 -27.61
CA ILE A 263 -0.75 -13.44 -28.48
C ILE A 263 -1.25 -12.00 -28.42
N GLY A 264 -1.35 -11.43 -27.22
CA GLY A 264 -1.82 -10.05 -27.03
C GLY A 264 -0.93 -9.02 -27.74
N PRO A 265 0.37 -8.93 -27.39
CA PRO A 265 1.31 -8.01 -28.01
C PRO A 265 1.51 -8.21 -29.50
N THR A 266 1.35 -9.42 -30.04
CA THR A 266 1.52 -9.67 -31.48
C THR A 266 0.25 -9.41 -32.30
N SER A 267 -0.90 -9.26 -31.66
CA SER A 267 -2.17 -8.97 -32.35
C SER A 267 -2.19 -7.54 -32.91
N LYS A 268 -2.68 -7.41 -34.15
CA LYS A 268 -3.06 -6.12 -34.75
C LYS A 268 -4.57 -5.95 -34.59
N THR A 269 -5.01 -4.91 -33.90
CA THR A 269 -6.45 -4.61 -33.76
C THR A 269 -6.85 -3.69 -34.91
N ASP A 270 -7.79 -4.11 -35.76
CA ASP A 270 -8.32 -3.32 -36.89
C ASP A 270 -7.26 -2.73 -37.84
N GLY A 271 -6.15 -3.45 -38.02
CA GLY A 271 -5.02 -3.02 -38.86
C GLY A 271 -4.12 -1.95 -38.23
N GLN A 272 -4.43 -1.49 -37.02
CA GLN A 272 -3.59 -0.58 -36.26
C GLN A 272 -2.62 -1.34 -35.33
N GLU A 273 -1.38 -0.87 -35.29
CA GLU A 273 -0.35 -1.42 -34.41
C GLU A 273 -0.50 -0.80 -33.02
N SER A 274 -0.87 -1.65 -32.05
CA SER A 274 -0.92 -1.27 -30.65
C SER A 274 0.48 -0.89 -30.14
N ILE A 275 0.55 -0.15 -29.03
CA ILE A 275 1.84 0.16 -28.40
C ILE A 275 2.59 -1.11 -27.99
N TYR A 276 1.86 -2.15 -27.54
CA TYR A 276 2.42 -3.46 -27.24
C TYR A 276 3.08 -4.09 -28.47
N TYR A 277 2.43 -4.00 -29.65
CA TYR A 277 2.97 -4.50 -30.91
C TYR A 277 4.26 -3.79 -31.30
N LYS A 278 4.25 -2.44 -31.25
CA LYS A 278 5.42 -1.63 -31.61
C LYS A 278 6.62 -1.92 -30.70
N VAL A 279 6.40 -2.04 -29.40
CA VAL A 279 7.43 -2.43 -28.44
C VAL A 279 7.87 -3.88 -28.66
N PHE A 280 6.94 -4.80 -28.91
CA PHE A 280 7.26 -6.20 -29.15
C PHE A 280 8.24 -6.34 -30.31
N TRP A 281 8.02 -5.61 -31.40
CA TRP A 281 8.89 -5.61 -32.58
C TRP A 281 9.96 -4.50 -32.58
N HIS A 282 10.16 -3.79 -31.47
CA HIS A 282 11.14 -2.70 -31.39
C HIS A 282 12.53 -3.19 -31.85
N LYS A 283 13.13 -2.43 -32.79
CA LYS A 283 14.42 -2.71 -33.45
C LYS A 283 14.53 -4.06 -34.17
N VAL A 284 13.42 -4.71 -34.50
CA VAL A 284 13.40 -5.93 -35.34
C VAL A 284 12.93 -5.57 -36.73
N LYS A 285 13.71 -5.94 -37.75
CA LYS A 285 13.29 -5.76 -39.14
C LYS A 285 12.39 -6.92 -39.55
N PRO A 286 11.43 -6.71 -40.48
CA PRO A 286 10.56 -7.78 -40.96
C PRO A 286 11.31 -9.00 -41.50
N GLU A 287 12.45 -8.79 -42.18
CA GLU A 287 13.29 -9.88 -42.68
C GLU A 287 13.99 -10.73 -41.59
N ASP A 288 14.10 -10.22 -40.36
CA ASP A 288 14.77 -10.90 -39.24
C ASP A 288 13.80 -11.75 -38.40
N ILE A 289 12.51 -11.77 -38.76
CA ILE A 289 11.49 -12.53 -38.04
C ILE A 289 11.56 -14.00 -38.46
N ASP A 290 12.16 -14.85 -37.61
CA ASP A 290 12.18 -16.30 -37.78
C ASP A 290 10.99 -16.96 -37.03
N PRO A 291 10.04 -17.60 -37.73
CA PRO A 291 8.95 -18.33 -37.08
C PRO A 291 9.41 -19.49 -36.19
N LYS A 292 10.62 -20.03 -36.41
CA LYS A 292 11.20 -21.12 -35.60
C LYS A 292 11.97 -20.62 -34.39
N ASN A 293 12.30 -19.34 -34.34
CA ASN A 293 13.01 -18.70 -33.24
C ASN A 293 12.34 -17.36 -32.91
N PRO A 294 11.16 -17.39 -32.25
CA PRO A 294 10.43 -16.18 -31.92
C PRO A 294 11.28 -15.27 -31.02
N LYS A 295 11.10 -13.95 -31.16
CA LYS A 295 11.81 -12.94 -30.36
C LYS A 295 11.62 -13.15 -28.86
N TYR A 296 10.40 -13.54 -28.47
CA TYR A 296 10.04 -13.90 -27.12
C TYR A 296 9.31 -15.24 -27.14
N TRP A 297 9.69 -16.11 -26.22
CA TRP A 297 8.94 -17.32 -25.93
C TRP A 297 7.86 -17.02 -24.87
N PRO A 298 6.75 -17.78 -24.82
CA PRO A 298 5.67 -17.59 -23.86
C PRO A 298 6.01 -18.01 -22.41
N ASN A 299 7.21 -17.66 -21.93
CA ASN A 299 7.69 -17.99 -20.60
C ASN A 299 7.91 -16.73 -19.74
N TYR A 300 8.12 -16.92 -18.43
CA TYR A 300 8.31 -15.84 -17.46
C TYR A 300 9.56 -14.96 -17.74
N GLY A 301 10.67 -15.56 -18.16
CA GLY A 301 11.92 -14.83 -18.39
C GLY A 301 11.82 -13.85 -19.58
N ASP A 302 11.15 -14.27 -20.63
CA ASP A 302 10.94 -13.46 -21.82
C ASP A 302 9.78 -12.46 -21.60
N LEU A 303 8.77 -12.78 -20.76
CA LEU A 303 7.76 -11.81 -20.33
C LEU A 303 8.39 -10.68 -19.49
N LEU A 304 9.30 -10.99 -18.56
CA LEU A 304 10.05 -9.95 -17.83
C LEU A 304 10.81 -9.04 -18.81
N SER A 305 11.45 -9.64 -19.81
CA SER A 305 12.22 -8.92 -20.82
C SER A 305 11.32 -8.00 -21.65
N PHE A 306 10.13 -8.48 -22.01
CA PHE A 306 9.12 -7.70 -22.70
C PHE A 306 8.59 -6.54 -21.83
N ILE A 307 8.21 -6.80 -20.57
CA ILE A 307 7.73 -5.77 -19.64
C ILE A 307 8.80 -4.69 -19.41
N ARG A 308 10.07 -5.08 -19.22
CA ARG A 308 11.18 -4.11 -19.11
C ARG A 308 11.28 -3.23 -20.35
N ASN A 309 11.22 -3.83 -21.54
CA ASN A 309 11.26 -3.09 -22.80
C ASN A 309 10.01 -2.22 -23.02
N LEU A 310 8.85 -2.67 -22.53
CA LEU A 310 7.61 -1.90 -22.55
C LEU A 310 7.76 -0.64 -21.72
N ILE A 311 8.37 -0.71 -20.54
CA ILE A 311 8.61 0.47 -19.70
C ILE A 311 9.65 1.41 -20.33
N GLU A 312 10.73 0.88 -20.91
CA GLU A 312 11.86 1.69 -21.40
C GLU A 312 11.65 2.32 -22.78
N HIS A 313 10.76 1.76 -23.61
CA HIS A 313 10.55 2.23 -24.98
C HIS A 313 9.12 2.73 -25.22
N LEU A 314 8.33 2.91 -24.16
CA LEU A 314 6.93 3.32 -24.28
C LEU A 314 6.80 4.72 -24.92
N ASP A 315 7.70 5.61 -24.54
CA ASP A 315 7.79 6.99 -25.00
C ASP A 315 8.12 7.10 -26.50
N GLU A 316 8.95 6.19 -27.02
CA GLU A 316 9.35 6.15 -28.44
C GLU A 316 8.18 5.88 -29.40
N HIS A 317 7.07 5.30 -28.92
CA HIS A 317 5.98 4.77 -29.76
C HIS A 317 4.65 5.52 -29.62
N LYS A 318 4.62 6.64 -28.88
CA LYS A 318 3.43 7.48 -28.69
C LYS A 318 3.57 8.85 -29.38
N HIS A 319 2.51 9.30 -30.06
CA HIS A 319 2.53 10.52 -30.88
C HIS A 319 1.80 11.75 -30.29
N GLU A 320 0.97 11.62 -29.25
CA GLU A 320 0.02 12.70 -28.89
C GLU A 320 0.03 13.19 -27.43
N GLU A 321 0.71 12.52 -26.50
CA GLU A 321 0.75 12.92 -25.10
C GLU A 321 2.05 12.36 -24.48
N ASN A 322 3.02 13.23 -24.19
CA ASN A 322 4.32 12.86 -23.65
C ASN A 322 4.15 12.06 -22.35
N ILE A 323 4.71 10.86 -22.30
CA ILE A 323 5.00 10.21 -21.02
C ILE A 323 6.12 11.05 -20.40
N THR A 324 5.76 11.89 -19.43
CA THR A 324 6.73 12.79 -18.79
C THR A 324 7.54 12.08 -17.71
N ASP A 325 7.08 10.92 -17.24
CA ASP A 325 7.69 10.18 -16.14
C ASP A 325 7.73 8.66 -16.44
N ILE A 326 8.89 8.05 -16.19
CA ILE A 326 9.10 6.60 -16.26
C ILE A 326 8.22 5.83 -15.26
N VAL A 327 7.74 6.50 -14.21
CA VAL A 327 6.74 5.97 -13.26
C VAL A 327 5.42 5.67 -13.95
N ASP A 328 4.94 6.52 -14.86
CA ASP A 328 3.69 6.29 -15.59
C ASP A 328 3.82 5.08 -16.53
N ALA A 329 5.01 4.88 -17.11
CA ALA A 329 5.31 3.71 -17.94
C ALA A 329 5.32 2.41 -17.11
N GLU A 330 5.88 2.44 -15.89
CA GLU A 330 5.80 1.31 -14.96
C GLU A 330 4.36 0.99 -14.56
N LEU A 331 3.57 2.01 -14.21
CA LEU A 331 2.16 1.82 -13.85
C LEU A 331 1.33 1.27 -15.01
N PHE A 332 1.57 1.76 -16.23
CA PHE A 332 0.94 1.24 -17.43
C PHE A 332 1.28 -0.24 -17.64
N ALA A 333 2.57 -0.61 -17.61
CA ALA A 333 2.99 -1.99 -17.79
C ALA A 333 2.43 -2.90 -16.70
N SER A 334 2.45 -2.46 -15.45
CA SER A 334 1.90 -3.20 -14.32
C SER A 334 0.39 -3.34 -14.39
N ASN A 335 -0.36 -2.34 -14.88
CA ASN A 335 -1.80 -2.46 -15.10
C ASN A 335 -2.13 -3.53 -16.16
N SER A 336 -1.33 -3.63 -17.21
CA SER A 336 -1.51 -4.61 -18.29
C SER A 336 -1.08 -6.03 -17.91
N TYR A 337 -0.13 -6.14 -16.97
CA TYR A 337 0.46 -7.41 -16.51
C TYR A 337 0.39 -7.54 -14.98
N GLN A 338 -0.77 -7.22 -14.41
CA GLN A 338 -0.97 -7.09 -12.95
C GLN A 338 -0.64 -8.35 -12.16
N ASP A 339 -0.81 -9.53 -12.76
CA ASP A 339 -0.57 -10.79 -12.07
C ASP A 339 0.91 -11.21 -12.14
N PHE A 340 1.66 -10.71 -13.13
CA PHE A 340 2.98 -11.22 -13.48
C PHE A 340 4.02 -11.07 -12.37
N LEU A 341 4.27 -9.83 -11.93
CA LEU A 341 5.38 -9.56 -11.03
C LEU A 341 5.22 -10.27 -9.67
N PRO A 342 4.07 -10.22 -8.98
CA PRO A 342 3.91 -10.95 -7.73
C PRO A 342 4.05 -12.48 -7.91
N GLN A 343 3.40 -13.09 -8.91
CA GLN A 343 3.53 -14.53 -9.17
C GLN A 343 4.97 -14.93 -9.50
N PHE A 344 5.67 -14.11 -10.30
CA PHE A 344 7.08 -14.32 -10.61
C PHE A 344 7.94 -14.30 -9.34
N LEU A 345 7.77 -13.28 -8.48
CA LEU A 345 8.52 -13.15 -7.23
C LEU A 345 8.21 -14.28 -6.25
N GLN A 346 6.95 -14.70 -6.15
CA GLN A 346 6.54 -15.84 -5.34
C GLN A 346 7.28 -17.11 -5.78
N ARG A 347 7.29 -17.41 -7.09
CA ARG A 347 7.94 -18.60 -7.67
C ARG A 347 9.46 -18.57 -7.50
N VAL A 348 10.09 -17.41 -7.70
CA VAL A 348 11.54 -17.25 -7.44
C VAL A 348 11.83 -17.37 -5.93
N SER A 349 10.95 -16.86 -5.07
CA SER A 349 11.13 -17.00 -3.63
C SER A 349 11.01 -18.46 -3.18
N SER A 350 10.01 -19.20 -3.66
CA SER A 350 9.80 -20.61 -3.29
C SER A 350 10.84 -21.56 -3.88
N ALA A 351 11.22 -21.37 -5.15
CA ALA A 351 12.14 -22.30 -5.83
C ALA A 351 13.61 -22.10 -5.43
N CYS A 352 13.98 -20.90 -4.98
CA CYS A 352 15.40 -20.53 -4.84
C CYS A 352 15.70 -19.43 -3.82
N LEU A 353 14.73 -19.08 -2.97
CA LEU A 353 14.92 -18.25 -1.77
C LEU A 353 15.53 -16.86 -2.07
N MET A 354 15.34 -16.34 -3.28
CA MET A 354 15.92 -15.07 -3.73
C MET A 354 17.45 -14.96 -3.53
N GLN A 355 18.18 -16.08 -3.53
CA GLN A 355 19.63 -16.08 -3.29
C GLN A 355 20.46 -15.80 -4.56
N GLY A 356 21.77 -15.64 -4.38
CA GLY A 356 22.70 -15.43 -5.49
C GLY A 356 22.59 -14.02 -6.09
N LYS A 357 22.52 -13.92 -7.43
CA LYS A 357 22.48 -12.61 -8.12
C LYS A 357 21.16 -11.86 -7.93
N PHE A 358 20.12 -12.52 -7.40
CA PHE A 358 18.83 -11.88 -7.09
C PHE A 358 18.83 -11.22 -5.69
N LYS A 359 19.72 -11.65 -4.80
CA LYS A 359 19.72 -11.24 -3.39
C LYS A 359 19.87 -9.73 -3.22
N SER A 360 20.84 -9.12 -3.92
CA SER A 360 21.08 -7.68 -3.83
C SER A 360 19.88 -6.86 -4.29
N SER A 361 19.25 -7.28 -5.38
CA SER A 361 18.07 -6.62 -5.96
C SER A 361 16.86 -6.78 -5.06
N TRP A 362 16.69 -7.97 -4.49
CA TRP A 362 15.65 -8.25 -3.52
C TRP A 362 15.83 -7.44 -2.23
N ASP A 363 17.03 -7.43 -1.65
CA ASP A 363 17.31 -6.66 -0.43
C ASP A 363 17.13 -5.14 -0.65
N ALA A 364 17.53 -4.61 -1.81
CA ALA A 364 17.28 -3.21 -2.18
C ALA A 364 15.77 -2.91 -2.32
N PHE A 365 15.02 -3.81 -2.94
CA PHE A 365 13.57 -3.71 -3.07
C PHE A 365 12.88 -3.73 -1.71
N LYS A 366 13.25 -4.66 -0.82
CA LYS A 366 12.74 -4.74 0.56
C LYS A 366 13.02 -3.47 1.36
N GLY A 367 14.18 -2.84 1.13
CA GLY A 367 14.57 -1.57 1.75
C GLY A 367 13.82 -0.36 1.22
N SER A 368 13.15 -0.48 0.08
CA SER A 368 12.34 0.61 -0.53
C SER A 368 10.91 0.66 0.00
N ALA A 369 10.51 -0.32 0.82
CA ALA A 369 9.20 -0.36 1.47
C ALA A 369 8.98 0.86 2.38
N ILE A 370 7.80 1.47 2.28
CA ILE A 370 7.41 2.59 3.14
C ILE A 370 6.91 2.02 4.47
N ARG A 371 7.83 1.78 5.40
CA ARG A 371 7.54 1.22 6.74
C ARG A 371 7.28 2.28 7.81
N GLN A 372 7.17 3.54 7.39
CA GLN A 372 6.84 4.63 8.29
C GLN A 372 5.39 5.02 8.06
N LEU A 373 4.59 4.94 9.12
CA LEU A 373 3.31 5.60 9.21
C LEU A 373 3.53 7.09 9.49
N THR A 374 4.31 7.76 8.64
CA THR A 374 4.29 9.23 8.67
C THR A 374 2.90 9.66 8.22
N MET A 375 2.01 9.92 9.17
CA MET A 375 1.01 10.96 8.98
C MET A 375 1.83 12.22 8.68
N GLU A 376 1.94 12.58 7.40
CA GLU A 376 2.49 13.89 7.03
C GLU A 376 1.50 14.96 7.49
N VAL A 377 1.51 15.25 8.79
CA VAL A 377 1.39 16.61 9.26
C VAL A 377 2.83 17.08 9.34
N SER A 378 3.34 17.68 8.25
CA SER A 378 4.67 18.28 8.24
C SER A 378 4.76 19.37 9.32
N LEU A 379 5.25 19.01 10.50
CA LEU A 379 5.84 19.96 11.44
C LEU A 379 7.17 20.42 10.83
N GLY A 380 7.08 21.43 9.96
CA GLY A 380 8.22 22.12 9.38
C GLY A 380 8.98 22.90 10.44
N ILE A 381 9.95 22.26 11.09
CA ILE A 381 10.99 22.89 11.93
C ILE A 381 12.21 21.94 11.81
N THR A 382 13.18 22.08 10.91
CA THR A 382 14.11 23.20 10.73
C THR A 382 15.11 22.85 9.62
N ARG A 383 15.23 23.70 8.60
CA ARG A 383 16.44 24.49 8.28
C ARG A 383 16.22 25.26 6.97
N GLU A 384 16.43 26.56 7.09
CA GLU A 384 16.26 27.60 6.07
C GLU A 384 17.20 27.40 4.88
N LEU A 385 16.69 27.59 3.66
CA LEU A 385 16.96 28.75 2.77
C LEU A 385 16.46 28.46 1.35
N ASP A 386 15.92 29.52 0.74
CA ASP A 386 15.52 29.74 -0.66
C ASP A 386 14.12 29.30 -1.14
N ASP A 387 13.15 30.18 -0.84
CA ASP A 387 12.31 30.92 -1.79
C ASP A 387 11.77 30.21 -3.05
N CYS A 388 10.50 29.80 -2.97
CA CYS A 388 9.36 30.41 -3.66
C CYS A 388 8.26 29.37 -3.95
N CYS A 389 7.04 29.70 -3.49
CA CYS A 389 5.76 29.11 -3.91
C CYS A 389 5.51 27.63 -3.56
N ARG A 390 4.97 27.35 -2.36
CA ARG A 390 4.02 26.24 -2.12
C ARG A 390 3.16 26.48 -0.88
N PRO A 391 1.86 26.11 -0.88
CA PRO A 391 0.94 26.32 0.25
C PRO A 391 1.26 25.36 1.40
N LYS A 392 1.27 25.87 2.63
CA LYS A 392 1.50 25.11 3.88
C LYS A 392 0.19 24.47 4.36
N LEU A 393 0.22 23.19 4.73
CA LEU A 393 -0.88 22.48 5.40
C LEU A 393 -0.91 22.80 6.92
N PRO A 394 -2.09 22.76 7.57
CA PRO A 394 -2.28 23.23 8.95
C PRO A 394 -1.72 22.29 10.03
N CYS A 395 -1.28 22.89 11.15
CA CYS A 395 -0.85 22.21 12.38
C CYS A 395 -1.90 22.36 13.49
N VAL A 396 -1.99 21.38 14.39
CA VAL A 396 -2.89 21.38 15.55
C VAL A 396 -2.08 21.58 16.83
N VAL A 397 -2.49 22.55 17.67
CA VAL A 397 -1.95 22.78 19.02
C VAL A 397 -3.11 22.74 20.02
N CYS A 398 -3.03 21.88 21.04
CA CYS A 398 -3.99 21.91 22.15
C CYS A 398 -3.48 22.85 23.25
N SER A 399 -4.10 24.02 23.40
CA SER A 399 -3.84 24.92 24.51
C SER A 399 -4.91 24.72 25.61
N PHE A 400 -4.48 24.32 26.81
CA PHE A 400 -5.32 24.31 28.01
C PHE A 400 -4.95 25.54 28.83
N GLY A 401 -5.82 26.56 28.79
CA GLY A 401 -5.74 27.68 29.73
C GLY A 401 -6.28 27.23 31.08
N CYS A 402 -5.43 27.25 32.11
CA CYS A 402 -5.86 27.10 33.51
C CYS A 402 -6.47 28.39 34.05
#